data_AF-A0A2M7T0V8-F1
#
_entry.id   AF-A0A2M7T0V8-F1
#
_cell.length_a   1.000
_cell.length_b   1.000
_cell.length_c   1.000
_cell.angle_alpha   90.00
_cell.angle_beta   90.00
_cell.angle_gamma   90.00
#
_symmetry.space_group_name_H-M   'P 1'
#
loop_
_entity.id
_entity.type
_entity.pdbx_description
1 polymer ?
#
loop_
_entity_poly.entity_id
_entity_poly.type
_entity_poly.pdbx_seq_one_letter_code
_entity_poly.pdbx_strand_id
1 'polypeptide(L)'
;MPWSQVRFLPRPPIFNLEGDSVLTINANEADVRDEIATPFLKALGYESGTENDILRERTLSYHKAFLGRKNENDPILRGRFDYVLAVTGAGRWVLELKAPTNDITQDDIDQSISYARHPEVAARYACVTNGKRLVVYHSDQPSTVTPTLDLVVSNPFKLAEDAACLLSPASIRRDCIPPIVDTGLPLAEGFRSSALIIGGSIEHHHFEWQCNVELPADAKASLNETCRVLVGRISAITGGKIWRDENSRIHTKLEWAMPHEILAAFAERKRLQEMEYISLSSVISNNPEEPTNFDAIGNVSIVEGEQLFDIVRWRTTQADMPSDMSIRGQAIGYMNASVFNGEYQTEYEITYPAMPSVMLKMYGIGKVTVSLDPR
;
A
#
# COMPACT_ATOMS: atom_id res chain seq x y z
N MET A 1 26.73 -4.06 23.76
CA MET A 1 25.82 -4.14 24.91
C MET A 1 25.05 -5.45 24.84
N PRO A 2 24.93 -6.24 25.93
CA PRO A 2 24.37 -7.58 25.87
C PRO A 2 22.83 -7.60 26.02
N TRP A 3 22.23 -8.50 25.25
CA TRP A 3 20.80 -8.78 25.12
C TRP A 3 20.23 -9.54 26.34
N SER A 4 20.14 -8.89 27.50
CA SER A 4 19.52 -9.51 28.68
C SER A 4 18.55 -8.56 29.36
N GLN A 5 17.31 -8.51 28.86
CA GLN A 5 16.08 -8.25 29.64
C GLN A 5 14.84 -8.31 28.73
N VAL A 6 14.46 -9.52 28.31
CA VAL A 6 13.08 -9.77 27.87
C VAL A 6 12.29 -10.16 29.12
N ARG A 7 11.48 -9.23 29.62
CA ARG A 7 10.51 -9.53 30.68
C ARG A 7 9.41 -10.40 30.06
N PHE A 8 9.36 -11.67 30.44
CA PHE A 8 8.21 -12.52 30.18
C PHE A 8 6.99 -11.91 30.87
N LEU A 9 5.95 -11.57 30.09
CA LEU A 9 4.63 -11.29 30.65
C LEU A 9 4.15 -12.53 31.43
N PRO A 10 3.46 -12.36 32.57
CA PRO A 10 2.92 -13.48 33.31
C PRO A 10 1.98 -14.29 32.42
N ARG A 11 2.12 -15.62 32.44
CA ARG A 11 1.19 -16.52 31.77
C ARG A 11 -0.23 -16.21 32.26
N PRO A 12 -1.22 -16.07 31.36
CA PRO A 12 -2.61 -15.96 31.79
C PRO A 12 -3.01 -17.24 32.55
N PRO A 13 -3.94 -17.15 33.52
CA PRO A 13 -4.44 -18.31 34.22
C PRO A 13 -5.03 -19.31 33.22
N ILE A 14 -4.70 -20.59 33.42
CA ILE A 14 -5.26 -21.71 32.66
C ILE A 14 -6.73 -21.81 33.05
N PHE A 15 -7.64 -21.39 32.16
CA PHE A 15 -9.06 -21.71 32.26
C PHE A 15 -9.27 -23.15 31.78
N ASN A 16 -9.94 -23.96 32.59
CA ASN A 16 -10.29 -25.33 32.23
C ASN A 16 -11.13 -25.36 30.94
N LEU A 17 -10.67 -26.16 29.98
CA LEU A 17 -11.31 -26.41 28.69
C LEU A 17 -12.32 -27.55 28.82
N GLU A 18 -13.47 -27.27 29.43
CA GLU A 18 -14.68 -28.07 29.23
C GLU A 18 -15.86 -27.12 29.10
N GLY A 19 -16.38 -26.98 27.87
CA GLY A 19 -17.78 -26.74 27.48
C GLY A 19 -18.70 -25.75 28.21
N ASP A 20 -18.24 -25.01 29.21
CA ASP A 20 -19.10 -24.19 30.05
C ASP A 20 -19.26 -22.81 29.43
N SER A 21 -20.52 -22.47 29.17
CA SER A 21 -21.01 -21.13 28.90
C SER A 21 -20.28 -20.10 29.78
N VAL A 22 -19.60 -19.12 29.15
CA VAL A 22 -18.90 -18.04 29.86
C VAL A 22 -19.83 -17.27 30.79
N LEU A 23 -21.12 -17.23 30.44
CA LEU A 23 -22.17 -16.51 31.16
C LEU A 23 -23.01 -17.47 32.01
N THR A 24 -23.39 -17.02 33.20
CA THR A 24 -24.30 -17.78 34.08
C THR A 24 -25.72 -17.89 33.50
N ILE A 25 -26.49 -18.90 33.94
CA ILE A 25 -27.83 -19.25 33.39
C ILE A 25 -28.86 -18.07 33.47
N ASN A 26 -28.64 -17.10 34.34
CA ASN A 26 -29.50 -15.91 34.53
C ASN A 26 -28.83 -14.60 34.09
N ALA A 27 -27.74 -14.66 33.34
CA ALA A 27 -27.04 -13.47 32.88
C ALA A 27 -27.96 -12.58 32.03
N ASN A 28 -27.88 -11.27 32.26
CA ASN A 28 -28.60 -10.23 31.53
C ASN A 28 -27.65 -9.49 30.57
N GLU A 29 -28.16 -8.46 29.91
CA GLU A 29 -27.37 -7.65 28.96
C GLU A 29 -26.20 -6.89 29.63
N ALA A 30 -26.34 -6.46 30.88
CA ALA A 30 -25.25 -5.84 31.63
C ALA A 30 -24.13 -6.86 31.93
N ASP A 31 -24.47 -8.12 32.20
CA ASP A 31 -23.46 -9.18 32.39
C ASP A 31 -22.71 -9.45 31.07
N VAL A 32 -23.41 -9.48 29.93
CA VAL A 32 -22.77 -9.55 28.59
C VAL A 32 -21.85 -8.35 28.36
N ARG A 33 -22.29 -7.16 28.78
CA ARG A 33 -21.52 -5.92 28.65
C ARG A 33 -20.20 -5.97 29.41
N ASP A 34 -20.22 -6.48 30.64
CA ASP A 34 -19.08 -6.44 31.55
C ASP A 34 -18.14 -7.65 31.35
N GLU A 35 -18.69 -8.84 31.12
CA GLU A 35 -17.90 -10.07 31.00
C GLU A 35 -17.41 -10.35 29.58
N ILE A 36 -18.15 -9.90 28.56
CA ILE A 36 -17.82 -10.16 27.15
C ILE A 36 -17.42 -8.88 26.42
N ALA A 37 -18.35 -7.93 26.27
CA ALA A 37 -18.15 -6.80 25.36
C ALA A 37 -16.98 -5.92 25.80
N THR A 38 -16.91 -5.53 27.07
CA THR A 38 -15.83 -4.65 27.55
C THR A 38 -14.44 -5.28 27.44
N PRO A 39 -14.20 -6.53 27.88
CA PRO A 39 -12.91 -7.19 27.69
C PRO A 39 -12.56 -7.42 26.21
N PHE A 40 -13.55 -7.79 25.37
CA PHE A 40 -13.37 -7.96 23.93
C PHE A 40 -12.90 -6.66 23.25
N LEU A 41 -13.58 -5.55 23.53
CA LEU A 41 -13.23 -4.25 22.94
C LEU A 41 -11.85 -3.77 23.39
N LYS A 42 -11.50 -3.97 24.67
CA LYS A 42 -10.15 -3.68 25.17
C LYS A 42 -9.09 -4.56 24.49
N ALA A 43 -9.35 -5.85 24.33
CA ALA A 43 -8.46 -6.78 23.66
C ALA A 43 -8.26 -6.46 22.16
N LEU A 44 -9.29 -5.92 21.50
CA LEU A 44 -9.17 -5.37 20.14
C LEU A 44 -8.34 -4.07 20.06
N GLY A 45 -8.09 -3.40 21.19
CA GLY A 45 -7.31 -2.16 21.26
C GLY A 45 -8.13 -0.87 21.25
N TYR A 46 -9.40 -0.92 21.66
CA TYR A 46 -10.24 0.26 21.86
C TYR A 46 -10.23 0.73 23.32
N GLU A 47 -10.20 2.03 23.51
CA GLU A 47 -10.21 2.67 24.83
C GLU A 47 -10.83 4.06 24.78
N SER A 48 -11.63 4.40 25.80
CA SER A 48 -12.32 5.69 25.87
C SER A 48 -11.35 6.87 25.92
N GLY A 49 -11.59 7.89 25.11
CA GLY A 49 -10.80 9.12 25.06
C GLY A 49 -9.47 9.00 24.31
N THR A 50 -9.27 7.92 23.56
CA THR A 50 -8.08 7.69 22.74
C THR A 50 -8.37 7.87 21.24
N GLU A 51 -7.36 7.67 20.38
CA GLU A 51 -7.57 7.65 18.92
C GLU A 51 -8.40 6.47 18.43
N ASN A 52 -8.56 5.42 19.25
CA ASN A 52 -9.40 4.27 19.01
C ASN A 52 -10.53 4.27 20.08
N ASP A 53 -11.42 5.24 19.98
CA ASP A 53 -12.37 5.60 21.03
C ASP A 53 -13.54 4.61 21.14
N ILE A 54 -14.09 4.52 22.35
CA ILE A 54 -15.34 3.83 22.67
C ILE A 54 -16.37 4.88 23.09
N LEU A 55 -17.32 5.16 22.20
CA LEU A 55 -18.50 5.95 22.53
C LEU A 55 -19.59 5.00 23.02
N ARG A 56 -20.20 5.31 24.15
CA ARG A 56 -21.29 4.51 24.74
C ARG A 56 -22.56 5.33 24.84
N GLU A 57 -23.70 4.68 24.58
CA GLU A 57 -25.00 5.15 25.07
C GLU A 57 -25.41 6.60 24.69
N ARG A 58 -24.84 7.17 23.61
CA ARG A 58 -25.22 8.53 23.18
C ARG A 58 -26.56 8.50 22.47
N THR A 59 -27.38 9.50 22.79
CA THR A 59 -28.62 9.76 22.06
C THR A 59 -28.29 10.32 20.68
N LEU A 60 -28.82 9.67 19.65
CA LEU A 60 -28.74 10.14 18.28
C LEU A 60 -29.87 11.14 18.00
N SER A 61 -29.54 12.24 17.32
CA SER A 61 -30.48 13.35 17.12
C SER A 61 -30.50 13.83 15.67
N TYR A 62 -30.88 12.96 14.74
CA TYR A 62 -31.01 13.37 13.34
C TYR A 62 -32.45 13.75 13.00
N HIS A 63 -32.63 14.99 12.52
CA HIS A 63 -33.96 15.60 12.46
C HIS A 63 -34.96 14.81 11.60
N LYS A 64 -34.59 14.40 10.37
CA LYS A 64 -35.36 13.49 9.50
C LYS A 64 -34.43 12.91 8.43
N ALA A 65 -34.55 11.61 8.15
CA ALA A 65 -34.04 11.06 6.90
C ALA A 65 -35.13 11.12 5.84
N PHE A 66 -34.82 11.74 4.71
CA PHE A 66 -35.74 11.89 3.59
C PHE A 66 -35.41 10.85 2.54
N LEU A 67 -36.31 9.90 2.30
CA LEU A 67 -36.22 9.02 1.13
C LEU A 67 -37.05 9.65 0.00
N GLY A 68 -36.41 10.47 -0.83
CA GLY A 68 -37.08 11.16 -1.95
C GLY A 68 -37.65 12.53 -1.56
N ARG A 69 -38.93 12.80 -1.92
CA ARG A 69 -39.57 14.10 -1.63
C ARG A 69 -39.81 14.23 -0.13
N LYS A 70 -39.44 15.38 0.43
CA LYS A 70 -39.63 15.69 1.85
C LYS A 70 -41.10 15.52 2.22
N ASN A 71 -41.39 14.59 3.12
CA ASN A 71 -42.72 14.40 3.68
C ASN A 71 -42.70 14.84 5.16
N GLU A 72 -43.74 15.54 5.59
CA GLU A 72 -43.89 15.92 6.98
C GLU A 72 -44.02 14.70 7.91
N ASN A 73 -44.48 13.57 7.37
CA ASN A 73 -44.61 12.29 8.08
C ASN A 73 -43.35 11.41 8.05
N ASP A 74 -42.23 11.88 7.48
CA ASP A 74 -40.99 11.10 7.49
C ASP A 74 -40.51 10.87 8.94
N PRO A 75 -40.09 9.63 9.28
CA PRO A 75 -39.75 9.28 10.64
C PRO A 75 -38.52 10.06 11.11
N ILE A 76 -38.58 10.53 12.35
CA ILE A 76 -37.42 11.10 13.01
C ILE A 76 -36.47 9.95 13.36
N LEU A 77 -35.22 10.04 12.90
CA LEU A 77 -34.20 9.06 13.25
C LEU A 77 -33.63 9.39 14.64
N ARG A 78 -34.24 8.77 15.66
CA ARG A 78 -33.77 8.82 17.05
C ARG A 78 -33.43 7.41 17.51
N GLY A 79 -32.53 7.32 18.47
CA GLY A 79 -32.19 6.06 19.12
C GLY A 79 -31.00 6.20 20.04
N ARG A 80 -30.65 5.11 20.70
CA ARG A 80 -29.51 5.01 21.60
C ARG A 80 -28.79 3.72 21.26
N PHE A 81 -27.54 3.84 20.85
CA PHE A 81 -26.68 2.69 20.59
C PHE A 81 -26.02 2.22 21.89
N ASP A 82 -25.70 0.94 21.99
CA ASP A 82 -24.85 0.45 23.08
C ASP A 82 -23.41 0.96 22.92
N TYR A 83 -22.80 0.65 21.77
CA TYR A 83 -21.42 1.05 21.45
C TYR A 83 -21.26 1.56 20.03
N VAL A 84 -20.52 2.65 19.90
CA VAL A 84 -19.89 3.10 18.64
C VAL A 84 -18.39 3.14 18.88
N LEU A 85 -17.65 2.39 18.07
CA LEU A 85 -16.21 2.29 18.11
C LEU A 85 -15.66 3.15 16.99
N ALA A 86 -14.78 4.10 17.32
CA ALA A 86 -14.29 5.09 16.38
C ALA A 86 -12.78 5.01 16.26
N VAL A 87 -12.28 5.04 15.02
CA VAL A 87 -10.85 5.14 14.73
C VAL A 87 -10.61 6.46 14.03
N THR A 88 -9.92 7.37 14.70
CA THR A 88 -9.69 8.74 14.21
C THR A 88 -9.08 8.72 12.80
N GLY A 89 -9.68 9.48 11.88
CA GLY A 89 -9.23 9.60 10.49
C GLY A 89 -9.53 8.41 9.59
N ALA A 90 -10.14 7.33 10.10
CA ALA A 90 -10.49 6.16 9.33
C ALA A 90 -12.01 5.95 9.31
N GLY A 91 -12.55 5.19 10.25
CA GLY A 91 -13.95 4.79 10.23
C GLY A 91 -14.49 4.43 11.60
N ARG A 92 -15.74 3.96 11.60
CA ARG A 92 -16.47 3.55 12.81
C ARG A 92 -17.14 2.20 12.60
N TRP A 93 -17.48 1.53 13.68
CA TRP A 93 -18.41 0.39 13.68
C TRP A 93 -19.27 0.41 14.94
N VAL A 94 -20.42 -0.26 14.90
CA VAL A 94 -21.35 -0.33 16.04
C VAL A 94 -21.44 -1.74 16.61
N LEU A 95 -21.68 -1.85 17.91
CA LEU A 95 -21.96 -3.10 18.58
C LEU A 95 -23.23 -2.95 19.41
N GLU A 96 -24.25 -3.73 19.06
CA GLU A 96 -25.50 -3.88 19.79
C GLU A 96 -25.41 -5.12 20.70
N LEU A 97 -25.86 -4.99 21.95
CA LEU A 97 -25.90 -6.09 22.91
C LEU A 97 -27.32 -6.65 23.06
N LYS A 98 -27.39 -7.95 23.34
CA LYS A 98 -28.62 -8.64 23.75
C LYS A 98 -28.34 -9.55 24.94
N ALA A 99 -29.38 -9.88 25.68
CA ALA A 99 -29.28 -10.87 26.74
C ALA A 99 -28.93 -12.26 26.16
N PRO A 100 -28.15 -13.09 26.86
CA PRO A 100 -27.71 -14.41 26.40
C PRO A 100 -28.85 -15.43 26.32
N THR A 101 -29.99 -15.13 26.95
CA THR A 101 -31.23 -15.92 26.84
C THR A 101 -31.95 -15.70 25.52
N ASN A 102 -31.65 -14.61 24.81
CA ASN A 102 -32.30 -14.26 23.57
C ASN A 102 -31.40 -14.64 22.40
N ASP A 103 -31.95 -15.38 21.44
CA ASP A 103 -31.28 -15.57 20.16
C ASP A 103 -31.22 -14.24 19.39
N ILE A 104 -30.16 -14.07 18.59
CA ILE A 104 -30.03 -12.89 17.72
C ILE A 104 -31.06 -13.01 16.61
N THR A 105 -32.03 -12.10 16.59
CA THR A 105 -33.13 -12.07 15.62
C THR A 105 -32.83 -11.18 14.42
N GLN A 106 -33.68 -11.25 13.39
CA GLN A 106 -33.59 -10.37 12.23
C GLN A 106 -33.77 -8.89 12.61
N ASP A 107 -34.69 -8.59 13.54
CA ASP A 107 -34.95 -7.23 14.00
C ASP A 107 -33.74 -6.63 14.72
N ASP A 108 -32.99 -7.45 15.48
CA ASP A 108 -31.74 -7.00 16.14
C ASP A 108 -30.67 -6.63 15.11
N ILE A 109 -30.58 -7.39 14.01
CA ILE A 109 -29.66 -7.13 12.90
C ILE A 109 -30.08 -5.85 12.17
N ASP A 110 -31.37 -5.70 11.85
CA ASP A 110 -31.92 -4.51 11.21
C ASP A 110 -31.71 -3.26 12.06
N GLN A 111 -31.87 -3.38 13.39
CA GLN A 111 -31.59 -2.31 14.35
C GLN A 111 -30.11 -1.90 14.31
N SER A 112 -29.19 -2.85 14.42
CA SER A 112 -27.75 -2.58 14.40
C SER A 112 -27.30 -1.96 13.07
N ILE A 113 -27.79 -2.46 11.93
CA ILE A 113 -27.51 -1.87 10.61
C ILE A 113 -28.08 -0.45 10.50
N SER A 114 -29.27 -0.22 11.05
CA SER A 114 -29.88 1.12 11.08
C SER A 114 -29.05 2.11 11.87
N TYR A 115 -28.47 1.69 13.01
CA TYR A 115 -27.51 2.51 13.76
C TYR A 115 -26.23 2.76 12.98
N ALA A 116 -25.68 1.73 12.31
CA ALA A 116 -24.46 1.90 11.52
C ALA A 116 -24.65 2.93 10.38
N ARG A 117 -25.80 2.89 9.71
CA ARG A 117 -26.17 3.80 8.62
C ARG A 117 -26.60 5.20 9.09
N HIS A 118 -26.80 5.39 10.40
CA HIS A 118 -27.25 6.67 10.92
C HIS A 118 -26.25 7.79 10.57
N PRO A 119 -26.66 8.96 10.05
CA PRO A 119 -25.72 9.98 9.56
C PRO A 119 -24.71 10.49 10.58
N GLU A 120 -25.07 10.54 11.87
CA GLU A 120 -24.16 10.93 12.95
C GLU A 120 -23.12 9.84 13.27
N VAL A 121 -23.44 8.58 12.96
CA VAL A 121 -22.58 7.42 13.21
C VAL A 121 -21.73 7.11 11.97
N ALA A 122 -22.38 6.88 10.82
CA ALA A 122 -21.74 6.55 9.54
C ALA A 122 -20.67 5.45 9.68
N ALA A 123 -21.05 4.36 10.34
CA ALA A 123 -20.20 3.20 10.59
C ALA A 123 -20.16 2.25 9.38
N ARG A 124 -19.02 1.59 9.21
CA ARG A 124 -18.79 0.59 8.15
C ARG A 124 -19.32 -0.79 8.50
N TYR A 125 -19.33 -1.14 9.78
CA TYR A 125 -19.82 -2.43 10.26
C TYR A 125 -20.88 -2.27 11.35
N ALA A 126 -21.86 -3.17 11.31
CA ALA A 126 -22.90 -3.35 12.29
C ALA A 126 -22.72 -4.72 12.95
N CYS A 127 -22.52 -4.73 14.27
CA CYS A 127 -22.32 -5.95 15.03
C CYS A 127 -23.47 -6.17 16.01
N VAL A 128 -23.82 -7.43 16.25
CA VAL A 128 -24.73 -7.84 17.31
C VAL A 128 -24.10 -8.99 18.08
N THR A 129 -24.14 -8.93 19.41
CA THR A 129 -23.74 -10.05 20.26
C THR A 129 -24.72 -10.27 21.39
N ASN A 130 -24.99 -11.53 21.70
CA ASN A 130 -25.70 -11.94 22.92
C ASN A 130 -24.74 -12.60 23.93
N GLY A 131 -23.43 -12.47 23.74
CA GLY A 131 -22.42 -13.10 24.58
C GLY A 131 -22.15 -14.57 24.30
N LYS A 132 -22.99 -15.24 23.49
CA LYS A 132 -22.76 -16.62 22.99
C LYS A 132 -22.35 -16.64 21.52
N ARG A 133 -22.79 -15.64 20.76
CA ARG A 133 -22.52 -15.49 19.32
C ARG A 133 -22.30 -14.02 19.00
N LEU A 134 -21.37 -13.72 18.09
CA LEU A 134 -21.16 -12.41 17.49
C LEU A 134 -21.44 -12.53 15.98
N VAL A 135 -22.32 -11.69 15.46
CA VAL A 135 -22.53 -11.54 14.02
C VAL A 135 -22.13 -10.13 13.58
N VAL A 136 -21.49 -10.03 12.42
CA VAL A 136 -21.03 -8.76 11.83
C VAL A 136 -21.58 -8.63 10.42
N TYR A 137 -22.16 -7.48 10.13
CA TYR A 137 -22.66 -7.09 8.84
C TYR A 137 -21.91 -5.86 8.35
N HIS A 138 -21.57 -5.84 7.07
CA HIS A 138 -21.18 -4.62 6.41
C HIS A 138 -22.38 -3.66 6.29
N SER A 139 -22.22 -2.38 6.59
CA SER A 139 -23.35 -1.45 6.64
C SER A 139 -24.02 -1.24 5.29
N ASP A 140 -23.34 -1.48 4.16
CA ASP A 140 -23.96 -1.42 2.82
C ASP A 140 -24.69 -2.72 2.42
N GLN A 141 -24.63 -3.79 3.21
CA GLN A 141 -25.26 -5.06 2.84
C GLN A 141 -26.72 -5.14 3.34
N PRO A 142 -27.62 -5.87 2.64
CA PRO A 142 -28.94 -6.19 3.17
C PRO A 142 -28.82 -7.04 4.45
N SER A 143 -29.73 -6.85 5.39
CA SER A 143 -29.74 -7.62 6.64
C SER A 143 -30.14 -9.10 6.45
N THR A 144 -30.70 -9.45 5.30
CA THR A 144 -31.18 -10.79 4.95
C THR A 144 -30.12 -11.68 4.30
N VAL A 145 -28.94 -11.14 3.98
CA VAL A 145 -27.83 -11.95 3.44
C VAL A 145 -26.97 -12.52 4.56
N THR A 146 -26.15 -13.51 4.24
CA THR A 146 -25.20 -14.10 5.19
C THR A 146 -24.31 -13.00 5.81
N PRO A 147 -24.08 -13.02 7.14
CA PRO A 147 -23.20 -12.06 7.80
C PRO A 147 -21.77 -12.13 7.24
N THR A 148 -21.07 -11.00 7.26
CA THR A 148 -19.65 -10.90 6.89
C THR A 148 -18.79 -11.76 7.81
N LEU A 149 -19.18 -11.87 9.09
CA LEU A 149 -18.53 -12.69 10.09
C LEU A 149 -19.58 -13.23 11.07
N ASP A 150 -19.44 -14.50 11.44
CA ASP A 150 -20.32 -15.20 12.38
C ASP A 150 -19.48 -16.11 13.28
N LEU A 151 -19.37 -15.74 14.56
CA LEU A 151 -18.48 -16.37 15.50
C LEU A 151 -19.23 -16.84 16.75
N VAL A 152 -18.90 -18.05 17.21
CA VAL A 152 -19.28 -18.52 18.54
C VAL A 152 -18.32 -17.90 19.56
N VAL A 153 -18.88 -17.32 20.62
CA VAL A 153 -18.13 -16.67 21.69
C VAL A 153 -17.72 -17.70 22.72
N SER A 154 -16.45 -18.06 22.74
CA SER A 154 -15.86 -18.95 23.75
C SER A 154 -15.24 -18.20 24.91
N ASN A 155 -14.59 -17.07 24.64
CA ASN A 155 -14.11 -16.09 25.61
C ASN A 155 -13.78 -14.78 24.87
N PRO A 156 -13.76 -13.62 25.55
CA PRO A 156 -13.58 -12.33 24.89
C PRO A 156 -12.21 -12.13 24.22
N PHE A 157 -11.14 -12.78 24.70
CA PHE A 157 -9.80 -12.64 24.10
C PHE A 157 -9.69 -13.42 22.79
N LYS A 158 -10.21 -14.66 22.77
CA LYS A 158 -10.26 -15.45 21.54
C LYS A 158 -11.16 -14.79 20.50
N LEU A 159 -12.31 -14.25 20.94
CA LEU A 159 -13.18 -13.45 20.07
C LEU A 159 -12.45 -12.26 19.45
N ALA A 160 -11.61 -11.57 20.23
CA ALA A 160 -10.80 -10.46 19.73
C ALA A 160 -9.78 -10.91 18.68
N GLU A 161 -9.06 -12.02 18.91
CA GLU A 161 -8.16 -12.61 17.91
C GLU A 161 -8.89 -12.94 16.60
N ASP A 162 -10.03 -13.63 16.71
CA ASP A 162 -10.78 -14.12 15.56
C ASP A 162 -11.43 -12.96 14.77
N ALA A 163 -11.80 -11.87 15.45
CA ALA A 163 -12.38 -10.68 14.81
C ALA A 163 -11.34 -9.61 14.42
N ALA A 164 -10.07 -9.73 14.82
CA ALA A 164 -9.06 -8.68 14.67
C ALA A 164 -8.84 -8.26 13.21
N CYS A 165 -8.92 -9.20 12.26
CA CYS A 165 -8.72 -8.92 10.83
C CYS A 165 -9.80 -8.02 10.22
N LEU A 166 -10.93 -7.83 10.92
CA LEU A 166 -12.06 -7.01 10.48
C LEU A 166 -12.29 -5.79 11.40
N LEU A 167 -12.29 -5.99 12.72
CA LEU A 167 -12.75 -4.99 13.69
C LEU A 167 -11.64 -4.30 14.48
N SER A 168 -10.38 -4.72 14.40
CA SER A 168 -9.29 -4.02 15.09
C SER A 168 -9.03 -2.63 14.49
N PRO A 169 -8.48 -1.67 15.25
CA PRO A 169 -8.16 -0.35 14.72
C PRO A 169 -7.24 -0.36 13.50
N ALA A 170 -6.32 -1.33 13.40
CA ALA A 170 -5.46 -1.51 12.24
C ALA A 170 -6.26 -1.89 10.99
N SER A 171 -7.21 -2.82 11.12
CA SER A 171 -8.08 -3.23 10.01
C SER A 171 -9.04 -2.13 9.58
N ILE A 172 -9.62 -1.38 10.54
CA ILE A 172 -10.45 -0.21 10.23
C ILE A 172 -9.63 0.87 9.50
N ARG A 173 -8.39 1.15 9.94
CA ARG A 173 -7.47 2.05 9.23
C ARG A 173 -7.10 1.57 7.85
N ARG A 174 -7.10 0.26 7.58
CA ARG A 174 -6.79 -0.28 6.26
C ARG A 174 -7.99 -0.19 5.31
N ASP A 175 -9.17 -0.56 5.80
CA ASP A 175 -10.32 -0.88 4.95
C ASP A 175 -11.42 0.20 4.96
N CYS A 176 -11.38 1.12 5.92
CA CYS A 176 -12.43 2.11 6.14
C CYS A 176 -11.93 3.55 5.98
N ILE A 177 -10.75 3.78 5.36
CA ILE A 177 -10.29 5.15 5.07
C ILE A 177 -11.32 5.84 4.17
N PRO A 178 -11.71 7.09 4.47
CA PRO A 178 -12.56 7.86 3.57
C PRO A 178 -11.95 7.92 2.16
N PRO A 179 -12.77 7.99 1.11
CA PRO A 179 -12.25 8.12 -0.24
C PRO A 179 -11.35 9.36 -0.34
N ILE A 180 -10.13 9.15 -0.82
CA ILE A 180 -9.22 10.25 -1.12
C ILE A 180 -9.80 10.99 -2.33
N VAL A 181 -10.14 12.26 -2.14
CA VAL A 181 -10.63 13.12 -3.22
C VAL A 181 -9.43 13.59 -4.03
N ASP A 182 -9.22 12.95 -5.17
CA ASP A 182 -8.26 13.38 -6.17
C ASP A 182 -8.96 14.26 -7.20
N THR A 183 -8.51 15.51 -7.33
CA THR A 183 -9.02 16.48 -8.30
C THR A 183 -8.07 16.68 -9.48
N GLY A 184 -6.91 16.04 -9.46
CA GLY A 184 -5.94 16.10 -10.54
C GLY A 184 -6.39 15.32 -11.77
N LEU A 185 -5.77 15.61 -12.92
CA LEU A 185 -5.98 14.82 -14.12
C LEU A 185 -5.47 13.39 -13.89
N PRO A 186 -6.21 12.36 -14.33
CA PRO A 186 -5.80 10.98 -14.16
C PRO A 186 -4.50 10.68 -14.91
N LEU A 187 -3.69 9.76 -14.42
CA LEU A 187 -2.49 9.29 -15.13
C LEU A 187 -2.86 8.55 -16.41
N ALA A 188 -3.84 7.65 -16.32
CA ALA A 188 -4.38 6.82 -17.40
C ALA A 188 -5.86 6.53 -17.11
N GLU A 189 -6.57 5.91 -18.05
CA GLU A 189 -7.93 5.43 -17.80
C GLU A 189 -7.96 4.48 -16.58
N GLY A 190 -8.85 4.76 -15.63
CA GLY A 190 -8.98 3.96 -14.39
C GLY A 190 -7.95 4.29 -13.30
N PHE A 191 -7.06 5.26 -13.51
CA PHE A 191 -6.06 5.69 -12.53
C PHE A 191 -6.33 7.09 -12.00
N ARG A 192 -5.86 7.32 -10.77
CA ARG A 192 -5.74 8.66 -10.16
C ARG A 192 -4.61 9.47 -10.80
N SER A 193 -4.40 10.70 -10.35
CA SER A 193 -3.27 11.57 -10.73
C SER A 193 -1.92 11.09 -10.17
N SER A 194 -1.93 10.10 -9.28
CA SER A 194 -0.75 9.40 -8.79
C SER A 194 -1.05 7.91 -8.58
N ALA A 195 -0.02 7.08 -8.70
CA ALA A 195 -0.08 5.65 -8.42
C ALA A 195 1.27 5.14 -7.90
N LEU A 196 1.22 4.06 -7.12
CA LEU A 196 2.42 3.32 -6.74
C LEU A 196 2.81 2.37 -7.86
N ILE A 197 4.11 2.15 -8.01
CA ILE A 197 4.65 1.09 -8.85
C ILE A 197 4.80 -0.14 -7.97
N ILE A 198 4.17 -1.24 -8.36
CA ILE A 198 4.14 -2.49 -7.57
C ILE A 198 5.09 -3.55 -8.14
N GLY A 199 5.67 -3.28 -9.30
CA GLY A 199 6.66 -4.15 -9.90
C GLY A 199 6.91 -3.84 -11.37
N GLY A 200 7.76 -4.64 -12.01
CA GLY A 200 8.08 -4.52 -13.42
C GLY A 200 9.42 -5.13 -13.77
N SER A 201 9.86 -4.92 -15.01
CA SER A 201 11.15 -5.40 -15.47
C SER A 201 11.73 -4.52 -16.58
N ILE A 202 13.05 -4.49 -16.65
CA ILE A 202 13.82 -3.91 -17.75
C ILE A 202 14.64 -5.04 -18.34
N GLU A 203 14.39 -5.39 -19.60
CA GLU A 203 15.14 -6.39 -20.34
C GLU A 203 16.07 -5.70 -21.34
N HIS A 204 17.35 -6.00 -21.26
CA HIS A 204 18.38 -5.41 -22.12
C HIS A 204 18.52 -6.25 -23.41
N HIS A 205 18.22 -5.69 -24.59
CA HIS A 205 18.25 -6.44 -25.87
C HIS A 205 19.51 -6.18 -26.68
N HIS A 206 20.02 -4.95 -26.66
CA HIS A 206 21.23 -4.59 -27.38
C HIS A 206 22.02 -3.54 -26.60
N PHE A 207 23.34 -3.69 -26.60
CA PHE A 207 24.28 -2.74 -26.03
C PHE A 207 25.49 -2.62 -26.95
N GLU A 208 25.92 -1.39 -27.18
CA GLU A 208 27.13 -1.08 -27.93
C GLU A 208 27.89 0.09 -27.31
N TRP A 209 29.13 0.26 -27.71
CA TRP A 209 29.97 1.35 -27.25
C TRP A 209 30.80 1.93 -28.40
N GLN A 210 31.14 3.20 -28.29
CA GLN A 210 32.00 3.92 -29.21
C GLN A 210 32.96 4.80 -28.42
N CYS A 211 34.22 4.86 -28.83
CA CYS A 211 35.17 5.85 -28.32
C CYS A 211 35.67 6.72 -29.46
N ASN A 212 35.89 8.00 -29.18
CA ASN A 212 36.43 8.95 -30.16
C ASN A 212 37.94 8.80 -30.39
N VAL A 213 38.62 8.00 -29.56
CA VAL A 213 40.03 7.63 -29.71
C VAL A 213 40.19 6.12 -29.84
N GLU A 214 41.31 5.69 -30.42
CA GLU A 214 41.64 4.27 -30.50
C GLU A 214 42.05 3.74 -29.13
N LEU A 215 41.28 2.78 -28.62
CA LEU A 215 41.56 2.13 -27.34
C LEU A 215 42.52 0.92 -27.51
N PRO A 216 43.35 0.62 -26.51
CA PRO A 216 44.09 -0.64 -26.44
C PRO A 216 43.20 -1.88 -26.60
N ALA A 217 43.74 -2.95 -27.19
CA ALA A 217 42.97 -4.14 -27.55
C ALA A 217 42.30 -4.84 -26.34
N ASP A 218 42.96 -4.83 -25.18
CA ASP A 218 42.45 -5.35 -23.92
C ASP A 218 41.28 -4.52 -23.36
N ALA A 219 41.36 -3.19 -23.45
CA ALA A 219 40.25 -2.30 -23.09
C ALA A 219 39.03 -2.53 -24.01
N LYS A 220 39.25 -2.65 -25.32
CA LYS A 220 38.19 -2.98 -26.29
C LYS A 220 37.52 -4.32 -25.96
N ALA A 221 38.32 -5.35 -25.67
CA ALA A 221 37.81 -6.67 -25.31
C ALA A 221 36.96 -6.63 -24.03
N SER A 222 37.39 -5.85 -23.02
CA SER A 222 36.64 -5.68 -21.77
C SER A 222 35.30 -4.97 -21.97
N LEU A 223 35.24 -3.92 -22.80
CA LEU A 223 34.00 -3.21 -23.11
C LEU A 223 33.04 -4.07 -23.95
N ASN A 224 33.56 -4.82 -24.93
CA ASN A 224 32.77 -5.77 -25.71
C ASN A 224 32.15 -6.84 -24.82
N GLU A 225 32.92 -7.38 -23.89
CA GLU A 225 32.43 -8.37 -22.94
C GLU A 225 31.38 -7.79 -21.99
N THR A 226 31.55 -6.52 -21.56
CA THR A 226 30.57 -5.82 -20.74
C THR A 226 29.23 -5.68 -21.48
N CYS A 227 29.26 -5.26 -22.75
CA CYS A 227 28.05 -5.19 -23.58
C CYS A 227 27.40 -6.57 -23.75
N ARG A 228 28.20 -7.62 -24.00
CA ARG A 228 27.73 -9.00 -24.12
C ARG A 228 27.02 -9.50 -22.86
N VAL A 229 27.55 -9.19 -21.68
CA VAL A 229 26.97 -9.59 -20.37
C VAL A 229 25.69 -8.81 -20.05
N LEU A 230 25.57 -7.56 -20.51
CA LEU A 230 24.37 -6.77 -20.33
C LEU A 230 23.21 -7.26 -21.20
N VAL A 231 23.47 -7.69 -22.43
CA VAL A 231 22.44 -8.25 -23.33
C VAL A 231 21.82 -9.53 -22.74
N GLY A 232 20.49 -9.59 -22.72
CA GLY A 232 19.69 -10.67 -22.14
C GLY A 232 19.49 -10.55 -20.63
N ARG A 233 20.11 -9.57 -19.97
CA ARG A 233 19.91 -9.35 -18.54
C ARG A 233 18.54 -8.73 -18.29
N ILE A 234 17.89 -9.20 -17.23
CA ILE A 234 16.63 -8.65 -16.72
C ILE A 234 16.90 -7.99 -15.38
N SER A 235 16.56 -6.71 -15.28
CA SER A 235 16.57 -5.94 -14.05
C SER A 235 15.14 -5.83 -13.53
N ALA A 236 14.88 -6.33 -12.33
CA ALA A 236 13.54 -6.27 -11.74
C ALA A 236 13.27 -4.87 -11.17
N ILE A 237 12.10 -4.31 -11.50
CA ILE A 237 11.56 -3.12 -10.83
C ILE A 237 10.79 -3.62 -9.62
N THR A 238 11.17 -3.16 -8.43
CA THR A 238 10.61 -3.61 -7.15
C THR A 238 9.62 -2.62 -6.56
N GLY A 239 9.59 -1.39 -7.07
CA GLY A 239 8.79 -0.33 -6.50
C GLY A 239 8.95 0.98 -7.26
N GLY A 240 8.52 2.05 -6.59
CA GLY A 240 8.57 3.41 -7.11
C GLY A 240 7.20 4.07 -7.13
N LYS A 241 7.13 5.21 -7.82
CA LYS A 241 5.92 6.01 -7.90
C LYS A 241 5.83 6.75 -9.22
N ILE A 242 4.61 6.98 -9.65
CA ILE A 242 4.26 7.81 -10.80
C ILE A 242 3.22 8.84 -10.35
N TRP A 243 3.39 10.10 -10.74
CA TRP A 243 2.53 11.19 -10.27
C TRP A 243 2.52 12.36 -11.24
N ARG A 244 1.50 13.21 -11.11
CA ARG A 244 1.47 14.52 -11.77
C ARG A 244 2.05 15.62 -10.90
N ASP A 245 2.79 16.52 -11.52
CA ASP A 245 3.20 17.76 -10.88
C ASP A 245 2.16 18.88 -11.08
N GLU A 246 2.45 20.05 -10.50
CA GLU A 246 1.64 21.26 -10.62
C GLU A 246 1.47 21.80 -12.05
N ASN A 247 2.36 21.40 -12.96
CA ASN A 247 2.29 21.74 -14.39
C ASN A 247 1.62 20.64 -15.22
N SER A 248 0.96 19.68 -14.58
CA SER A 248 0.32 18.52 -15.22
C SER A 248 1.26 17.59 -15.99
N ARG A 249 2.57 17.67 -15.77
CA ARG A 249 3.56 16.72 -16.33
C ARG A 249 3.51 15.43 -15.54
N ILE A 250 3.81 14.30 -16.18
CA ILE A 250 3.83 12.99 -15.54
C ILE A 250 5.26 12.65 -15.17
N HIS A 251 5.52 12.50 -13.88
CA HIS A 251 6.82 12.12 -13.32
C HIS A 251 6.79 10.67 -12.87
N THR A 252 7.89 9.95 -13.08
CA THR A 252 8.06 8.57 -12.62
C THR A 252 9.43 8.40 -11.99
N LYS A 253 9.48 7.72 -10.84
CA LYS A 253 10.70 7.21 -10.20
C LYS A 253 10.58 5.70 -10.07
N LEU A 254 11.62 5.00 -10.52
CA LEU A 254 11.70 3.54 -10.48
C LEU A 254 12.65 3.10 -9.38
N GLU A 255 12.25 2.10 -8.61
CA GLU A 255 13.12 1.37 -7.72
C GLU A 255 13.42 0.02 -8.35
N TRP A 256 14.69 -0.32 -8.49
CA TRP A 256 15.15 -1.58 -9.08
C TRP A 256 15.94 -2.42 -8.09
N ALA A 257 15.81 -3.74 -8.23
CA ALA A 257 16.59 -4.71 -7.48
C ALA A 257 18.06 -4.64 -7.88
N MET A 258 18.93 -4.44 -6.89
CA MET A 258 20.37 -4.51 -7.07
C MET A 258 20.89 -5.87 -6.60
N PRO A 259 21.59 -6.64 -7.45
CA PRO A 259 22.00 -8.00 -7.11
C PRO A 259 23.22 -8.07 -6.18
N HIS A 260 23.82 -6.93 -5.83
CA HIS A 260 25.01 -6.87 -4.98
C HIS A 260 25.00 -5.61 -4.11
N GLU A 261 25.42 -5.73 -2.85
CA GLU A 261 25.40 -4.63 -1.86
C GLU A 261 26.24 -3.43 -2.32
N ILE A 262 27.39 -3.66 -2.94
CA ILE A 262 28.25 -2.59 -3.47
C ILE A 262 27.57 -1.82 -4.61
N LEU A 263 26.82 -2.51 -5.48
CA LEU A 263 26.03 -1.84 -6.52
C LEU A 263 24.90 -1.02 -5.90
N ALA A 264 24.24 -1.54 -4.87
CA ALA A 264 23.20 -0.82 -4.14
C ALA A 264 23.77 0.44 -3.47
N ALA A 265 24.87 0.30 -2.72
CA ALA A 265 25.54 1.41 -2.05
C ALA A 265 26.09 2.45 -3.05
N PHE A 266 26.57 2.01 -4.23
CA PHE A 266 26.94 2.93 -5.30
C PHE A 266 25.72 3.69 -5.83
N ALA A 267 24.62 2.99 -6.13
CA ALA A 267 23.41 3.58 -6.66
C ALA A 267 22.77 4.58 -5.68
N GLU A 268 22.79 4.29 -4.39
CA GLU A 268 22.33 5.21 -3.34
C GLU A 268 23.21 6.45 -3.24
N ARG A 269 24.54 6.27 -3.10
CA ARG A 269 25.49 7.41 -3.02
C ARG A 269 25.43 8.31 -4.25
N LYS A 270 25.23 7.73 -5.43
CA LYS A 270 25.12 8.47 -6.70
C LYS A 270 23.69 8.88 -7.03
N ARG A 271 22.72 8.60 -6.15
CA ARG A 271 21.30 8.96 -6.30
C ARG A 271 20.71 8.46 -7.63
N LEU A 272 21.16 7.31 -8.12
CA LEU A 272 20.68 6.72 -9.38
C LEU A 272 19.19 6.39 -9.32
N GLN A 273 18.71 5.98 -8.14
CA GLN A 273 17.29 5.69 -7.89
C GLN A 273 16.43 6.96 -7.82
N GLU A 274 17.03 8.14 -7.77
CA GLU A 274 16.31 9.40 -7.81
C GLU A 274 16.11 9.94 -9.24
N MET A 275 16.65 9.25 -10.25
CA MET A 275 16.47 9.63 -11.64
C MET A 275 14.98 9.67 -11.99
N GLU A 276 14.54 10.80 -12.52
CA GLU A 276 13.15 11.02 -12.91
C GLU A 276 12.97 10.81 -14.40
N TYR A 277 11.91 10.09 -14.74
CA TYR A 277 11.39 9.96 -16.09
C TYR A 277 10.17 10.87 -16.21
N ILE A 278 10.17 11.77 -17.18
CA ILE A 278 9.16 12.82 -17.32
C ILE A 278 8.46 12.67 -18.66
N SER A 279 7.14 12.65 -18.65
CA SER A 279 6.31 12.79 -19.86
C SER A 279 5.58 14.12 -19.85
N LEU A 280 5.55 14.76 -21.03
CA LEU A 280 4.72 15.94 -21.28
C LEU A 280 3.31 15.56 -21.77
N SER A 281 3.01 14.26 -21.86
CA SER A 281 1.70 13.79 -22.31
C SER A 281 0.62 14.15 -21.30
N SER A 282 -0.55 14.55 -21.81
CA SER A 282 -1.70 14.86 -20.97
C SER A 282 -2.26 13.62 -20.27
N VAL A 283 -1.95 12.42 -20.73
CA VAL A 283 -2.38 11.10 -20.22
C VAL A 283 -1.43 10.04 -20.76
N ILE A 284 -1.21 8.95 -20.01
CA ILE A 284 -0.50 7.77 -20.51
C ILE A 284 -1.45 7.02 -21.44
N SER A 285 -1.07 6.91 -22.70
CA SER A 285 -1.87 6.31 -23.76
C SER A 285 -2.13 4.84 -23.49
N ASN A 286 -3.33 4.37 -23.81
CA ASN A 286 -3.69 2.96 -23.89
C ASN A 286 -3.64 2.42 -25.33
N ASN A 287 -3.23 3.26 -26.29
CA ASN A 287 -3.18 2.95 -27.70
C ASN A 287 -1.72 2.67 -28.12
N PRO A 288 -1.38 1.45 -28.60
CA PRO A 288 -0.04 1.13 -29.05
C PRO A 288 0.43 1.96 -30.26
N GLU A 289 -0.49 2.47 -31.08
CA GLU A 289 -0.17 3.31 -32.24
C GLU A 289 0.11 4.77 -31.86
N GLU A 290 -0.22 5.17 -30.63
CA GLU A 290 -0.01 6.53 -30.10
C GLU A 290 0.67 6.44 -28.72
N PRO A 291 1.90 5.90 -28.63
CA PRO A 291 2.53 5.63 -27.35
C PRO A 291 2.92 6.92 -26.63
N THR A 292 2.97 6.82 -25.30
CA THR A 292 3.49 7.86 -24.42
C THR A 292 5.00 7.77 -24.34
N ASN A 293 5.64 8.92 -24.46
CA ASN A 293 7.08 9.07 -24.31
C ASN A 293 7.45 9.60 -22.92
N PHE A 294 8.48 9.02 -22.31
CA PHE A 294 9.10 9.45 -21.06
C PHE A 294 10.59 9.69 -21.28
N ASP A 295 11.06 10.89 -20.98
CA ASP A 295 12.47 11.27 -21.10
C ASP A 295 13.12 11.32 -19.70
N ALA A 296 14.38 10.88 -19.60
CA ALA A 296 15.18 10.92 -18.38
C ALA A 296 16.56 11.50 -18.67
N ILE A 297 17.04 12.33 -17.75
CA ILE A 297 18.40 12.88 -17.79
C ILE A 297 19.03 12.71 -16.41
N GLY A 298 20.24 12.15 -16.39
CA GLY A 298 21.01 11.95 -15.16
C GLY A 298 22.47 12.35 -15.35
N ASN A 299 23.15 12.64 -14.25
CA ASN A 299 24.60 12.85 -14.24
C ASN A 299 25.21 12.12 -13.05
N VAL A 300 26.35 11.48 -13.28
CA VAL A 300 27.07 10.68 -12.29
C VAL A 300 28.55 11.00 -12.40
N SER A 301 29.14 11.53 -11.34
CA SER A 301 30.59 11.73 -11.24
C SER A 301 31.21 10.61 -10.42
N ILE A 302 32.30 10.03 -10.89
CA ILE A 302 33.10 9.01 -10.21
C ILE A 302 34.44 9.65 -9.85
N VAL A 303 34.87 9.49 -8.60
CA VAL A 303 36.18 9.98 -8.14
C VAL A 303 37.22 8.87 -8.15
N GLU A 304 38.50 9.23 -8.25
CA GLU A 304 39.61 8.27 -8.14
C GLU A 304 39.54 7.49 -6.81
N GLY A 305 39.84 6.19 -6.88
CA GLY A 305 39.80 5.29 -5.73
C GLY A 305 38.39 4.88 -5.30
N GLU A 306 37.34 5.40 -5.94
CA GLU A 306 35.96 5.04 -5.60
C GLU A 306 35.68 3.57 -5.92
N GLN A 307 34.97 2.87 -5.02
CA GLN A 307 34.60 1.48 -5.23
C GLN A 307 33.55 1.37 -6.34
N LEU A 308 33.88 0.56 -7.34
CA LEU A 308 33.01 0.17 -8.45
C LEU A 308 32.80 -1.34 -8.41
N PHE A 309 31.78 -1.81 -9.11
CA PHE A 309 31.50 -3.23 -9.22
C PHE A 309 31.60 -3.67 -10.68
N ASP A 310 32.57 -4.53 -10.95
CA ASP A 310 32.78 -5.15 -12.27
C ASP A 310 31.75 -6.27 -12.43
N ILE A 311 30.67 -5.98 -13.17
CA ILE A 311 29.58 -6.93 -13.43
C ILE A 311 30.01 -8.12 -14.27
N VAL A 312 31.10 -8.01 -15.03
CA VAL A 312 31.61 -9.09 -15.89
C VAL A 312 32.37 -10.09 -15.02
N ARG A 313 33.24 -9.60 -14.16
CA ARG A 313 34.09 -10.44 -13.29
C ARG A 313 33.49 -10.70 -11.92
N TRP A 314 32.33 -10.12 -11.63
CA TRP A 314 31.60 -10.22 -10.36
C TRP A 314 32.49 -9.88 -9.15
N ARG A 315 33.22 -8.77 -9.24
CA ARG A 315 34.18 -8.35 -8.20
C ARG A 315 34.16 -6.85 -7.98
N THR A 316 34.56 -6.44 -6.80
CA THR A 316 34.83 -5.03 -6.50
C THR A 316 36.12 -4.58 -7.17
N THR A 317 36.08 -3.42 -7.79
CA THR A 317 37.24 -2.71 -8.32
C THR A 317 37.27 -1.30 -7.74
N GLN A 318 38.36 -0.57 -7.98
CA GLN A 318 38.44 0.86 -7.70
C GLN A 318 38.54 1.62 -9.02
N ALA A 319 37.99 2.82 -9.06
CA ALA A 319 38.15 3.71 -10.20
C ALA A 319 39.61 4.19 -10.26
N ASP A 320 40.30 3.86 -11.35
CA ASP A 320 41.70 4.25 -11.54
C ASP A 320 41.86 5.76 -11.87
N MET A 321 40.77 6.42 -12.25
CA MET A 321 40.74 7.84 -12.57
C MET A 321 39.34 8.42 -12.41
N PRO A 322 39.21 9.74 -12.19
CA PRO A 322 37.91 10.38 -12.16
C PRO A 322 37.24 10.33 -13.53
N SER A 323 35.92 10.24 -13.55
CA SER A 323 35.10 10.30 -14.77
C SER A 323 33.75 10.92 -14.49
N ASP A 324 33.19 11.57 -15.50
CA ASP A 324 31.84 12.15 -15.47
C ASP A 324 30.99 11.48 -16.54
N MET A 325 29.83 10.97 -16.12
CA MET A 325 28.88 10.28 -16.97
C MET A 325 27.56 11.05 -17.04
N SER A 326 27.17 11.47 -18.23
CA SER A 326 25.83 11.96 -18.53
C SER A 326 24.97 10.83 -19.09
N ILE A 327 23.76 10.70 -18.56
CA ILE A 327 22.80 9.66 -18.93
C ILE A 327 21.62 10.35 -19.61
N ARG A 328 21.23 9.87 -20.79
CA ARG A 328 20.01 10.28 -21.49
C ARG A 328 19.20 9.04 -21.80
N GLY A 329 18.04 8.92 -21.17
CA GLY A 329 17.12 7.80 -21.35
C GLY A 329 15.83 8.26 -22.01
N GLN A 330 15.22 7.36 -22.76
CA GLN A 330 13.87 7.53 -23.27
C GLN A 330 13.12 6.21 -23.18
N ALA A 331 11.89 6.22 -22.71
CA ALA A 331 10.99 5.08 -22.70
C ALA A 331 9.70 5.43 -23.43
N ILE A 332 9.33 4.62 -24.42
CA ILE A 332 8.15 4.81 -25.26
C ILE A 332 7.26 3.59 -25.10
N GLY A 333 5.99 3.80 -24.76
CA GLY A 333 5.07 2.69 -24.52
C GLY A 333 3.64 3.10 -24.26
N TYR A 334 2.82 2.12 -23.92
CA TYR A 334 1.38 2.30 -23.69
C TYR A 334 0.92 1.45 -22.50
N MET A 335 -0.18 1.86 -21.89
CA MET A 335 -0.85 1.12 -20.82
C MET A 335 -1.75 0.05 -21.42
N ASN A 336 -1.61 -1.17 -20.93
CA ASN A 336 -2.59 -2.22 -21.07
C ASN A 336 -3.10 -2.60 -19.67
N ALA A 337 -4.34 -2.22 -19.37
CA ALA A 337 -4.89 -2.25 -18.02
C ALA A 337 -3.96 -1.53 -17.03
N SER A 338 -3.34 -2.27 -16.10
CA SER A 338 -2.46 -1.71 -15.06
C SER A 338 -0.97 -1.87 -15.37
N VAL A 339 -0.60 -2.25 -16.60
CA VAL A 339 0.79 -2.48 -17.00
C VAL A 339 1.18 -1.58 -18.16
N PHE A 340 2.19 -0.73 -17.94
CA PHE A 340 2.88 -0.02 -19.00
C PHE A 340 3.79 -1.01 -19.74
N ASN A 341 3.62 -1.13 -21.05
CA ASN A 341 4.46 -1.93 -21.92
C ASN A 341 5.16 -1.00 -22.90
N GLY A 342 6.49 -1.07 -22.95
CA GLY A 342 7.25 -0.18 -23.80
C GLY A 342 8.63 -0.71 -24.15
N GLU A 343 9.30 0.11 -24.93
CA GLU A 343 10.71 -0.02 -25.25
C GLU A 343 11.44 1.16 -24.61
N TYR A 344 12.71 0.97 -24.30
CA TYR A 344 13.56 2.06 -23.86
C TYR A 344 14.84 2.09 -24.68
N GLN A 345 15.41 3.29 -24.75
CA GLN A 345 16.75 3.54 -25.22
C GLN A 345 17.49 4.40 -24.21
N THR A 346 18.80 4.19 -24.09
CA THR A 346 19.66 4.95 -23.19
C THR A 346 21.00 5.23 -23.85
N GLU A 347 21.49 6.45 -23.69
CA GLU A 347 22.83 6.89 -24.06
C GLU A 347 23.58 7.26 -22.78
N TYR A 348 24.77 6.71 -22.61
CA TYR A 348 25.73 7.08 -21.57
C TYR A 348 26.90 7.77 -22.26
N GLU A 349 27.17 9.02 -21.92
CA GLU A 349 28.36 9.75 -22.38
C GLU A 349 29.31 9.91 -21.21
N ILE A 350 30.48 9.28 -21.30
CA ILE A 350 31.51 9.24 -20.27
C ILE A 350 32.71 10.06 -20.74
N THR A 351 33.12 11.00 -19.89
CA THR A 351 34.28 11.86 -20.10
C THR A 351 35.26 11.71 -18.94
N TYR A 352 36.53 11.99 -19.21
CA TYR A 352 37.60 11.84 -18.23
C TYR A 352 38.30 13.19 -18.04
N PRO A 353 38.18 13.85 -16.87
CA PRO A 353 38.82 15.15 -16.64
C PRO A 353 40.34 15.16 -16.88
N ALA A 354 41.01 14.05 -16.59
CA ALA A 354 42.45 13.88 -16.82
C ALA A 354 42.81 13.66 -18.31
N MET A 355 41.83 13.29 -19.14
CA MET A 355 41.98 13.08 -20.58
C MET A 355 40.80 13.72 -21.33
N PRO A 356 40.71 15.07 -21.39
CA PRO A 356 39.53 15.76 -21.93
C PRO A 356 39.22 15.45 -23.40
N SER A 357 40.22 14.96 -24.15
CA SER A 357 40.05 14.53 -25.54
C SER A 357 39.45 13.13 -25.67
N VAL A 358 39.26 12.38 -24.58
CA VAL A 358 38.70 11.03 -24.58
C VAL A 358 37.25 11.08 -24.15
N MET A 359 36.38 10.57 -25.02
CA MET A 359 34.95 10.42 -24.81
C MET A 359 34.55 9.00 -25.17
N LEU A 360 33.86 8.35 -24.24
CA LEU A 360 33.28 7.02 -24.41
C LEU A 360 31.75 7.18 -24.40
N LYS A 361 31.10 6.65 -25.43
CA LYS A 361 29.64 6.55 -25.50
C LYS A 361 29.23 5.09 -25.37
N MET A 362 28.17 4.83 -24.61
CA MET A 362 27.48 3.54 -24.61
C MET A 362 26.03 3.75 -24.97
N TYR A 363 25.49 2.89 -25.81
CA TYR A 363 24.10 2.90 -26.21
C TYR A 363 23.45 1.58 -25.80
N GLY A 364 22.26 1.64 -25.22
CA GLY A 364 21.49 0.49 -24.81
C GLY A 364 20.05 0.61 -25.26
N ILE A 365 19.46 -0.50 -25.73
CA ILE A 365 18.03 -0.61 -26.01
C ILE A 365 17.45 -1.89 -25.43
N GLY A 366 16.16 -1.86 -25.17
CA GLY A 366 15.44 -3.06 -24.78
C GLY A 366 13.99 -2.78 -24.42
N LYS A 367 13.41 -3.69 -23.63
CA LYS A 367 12.01 -3.62 -23.22
C LYS A 367 11.87 -3.20 -21.78
N VAL A 368 10.78 -2.49 -21.51
CA VAL A 368 10.39 -2.10 -20.16
C VAL A 368 8.93 -2.46 -19.92
N THR A 369 8.67 -3.05 -18.77
CA THR A 369 7.32 -3.28 -18.25
C THR A 369 7.21 -2.70 -16.85
N VAL A 370 6.13 -1.95 -16.57
CA VAL A 370 5.90 -1.33 -15.25
C VAL A 370 4.46 -1.56 -14.83
N SER A 371 4.26 -2.17 -13.67
CA SER A 371 2.94 -2.44 -13.10
C SER A 371 2.57 -1.36 -12.08
N LEU A 372 1.38 -0.79 -12.23
CA LEU A 372 0.85 0.28 -11.37
C LEU A 372 -0.27 -0.26 -10.46
N ASP A 373 -0.36 0.25 -9.23
CA ASP A 373 -1.50 0.01 -8.34
C ASP A 373 -2.66 0.94 -8.74
N PRO A 374 -3.83 0.41 -9.13
CA PRO A 374 -4.98 1.24 -9.52
C PRO A 374 -5.76 1.85 -8.35
N ARG A 375 -5.42 1.53 -7.09
CA ARG A 375 -6.21 1.90 -5.89
C ARG A 375 -6.02 3.34 -5.39
#